data_AF-A0A4Y7IJ09-F1
#
_entry.id   AF-A0A4Y7IJ09-F1
#
_cell.length_a   1.000
_cell.length_b   1.000
_cell.length_c   1.000
_cell.angle_alpha   90.00
_cell.angle_beta   90.00
_cell.angle_gamma   90.00
#
_symmetry.space_group_name_H-M   'P 1'
#
loop_
_entity.id
_entity.type
_entity.pdbx_description
1 polymer ?
#
loop_
_entity_poly.entity_id
_entity_poly.type
_entity_poly.pdbx_seq_one_letter_code
_entity_poly.pdbx_strand_id
1 'polypeptide(L)'
;MRLMHDRKEVALSEQWNPDGLVPKAEKRLDMHRNRQHLFTCYHSTNVKWLVESDNDMSYKVDLDKKSCACGAWEVGGIPCVHVMAVIFPMGHDDNRYVD
;
A
#
# COMPACT_ATOMS: atom_id res chain seq x y z
N MET A 1 24.94 18.25 9.41
CA MET A 1 23.90 18.22 8.37
C MET A 1 24.24 17.27 7.20
N ARG A 2 24.85 16.10 7.43
CA ARG A 2 25.26 15.21 6.33
C ARG A 2 24.08 14.40 5.76
N LEU A 3 23.18 13.95 6.63
CA LEU A 3 21.95 13.20 6.29
C LEU A 3 21.07 13.82 5.20
N MET A 4 20.94 15.15 5.14
CA MET A 4 20.14 15.82 4.09
C MET A 4 20.87 15.85 2.73
N HIS A 5 22.20 15.91 2.74
CA HIS A 5 23.01 15.85 1.53
C HIS A 5 23.02 14.43 0.97
N ASP A 6 23.19 13.43 1.84
CA ASP A 6 23.14 12.02 1.46
C ASP A 6 21.77 11.64 0.84
N ARG A 7 20.67 12.17 1.39
CA ARG A 7 19.32 11.97 0.81
C ARG A 7 19.16 12.62 -0.57
N LYS A 8 19.81 13.76 -0.80
CA LYS A 8 19.85 14.41 -2.13
C LYS A 8 20.66 13.58 -3.12
N GLU A 9 21.84 13.09 -2.73
CA GLU A 9 22.69 12.28 -3.61
C GLU A 9 22.02 10.96 -4.02
N VAL A 10 21.35 10.28 -3.08
CA VAL A 10 20.58 9.06 -3.38
C VAL A 10 19.40 9.35 -4.32
N ALA A 11 18.66 10.44 -4.09
CA ALA A 11 17.56 10.82 -4.98
C ALA A 11 18.02 11.19 -6.39
N LEU A 12 19.26 11.69 -6.54
CA LEU A 12 19.85 12.00 -7.84
C LEU A 12 20.47 10.77 -8.53
N SER A 13 20.85 9.73 -7.77
CA SER A 13 21.42 8.49 -8.31
C SER A 13 20.37 7.44 -8.66
N GLU A 14 19.20 7.47 -8.01
CA GLU A 14 18.04 6.67 -8.41
C GLU A 14 17.46 7.22 -9.72
N GLN A 15 17.39 6.37 -10.74
CA GLN A 15 16.83 6.72 -12.03
C GLN A 15 15.32 6.95 -11.88
N TRP A 16 14.91 8.22 -11.80
CA TRP A 16 13.52 8.61 -11.62
C TRP A 16 12.70 8.22 -12.86
N ASN A 17 11.68 7.38 -12.69
CA ASN A 17 10.70 7.12 -13.74
C ASN A 17 9.66 8.25 -13.71
N PRO A 18 9.62 9.16 -14.70
CA PRO A 18 8.69 10.29 -14.69
C PRO A 18 7.21 9.85 -14.75
N ASP A 19 6.94 8.66 -15.26
CA ASP A 19 5.59 8.08 -15.36
C ASP A 19 5.27 7.12 -14.20
N GLY A 20 6.19 6.99 -13.22
CA GLY A 20 6.09 6.06 -12.10
C GLY A 20 5.98 6.73 -10.73
N LEU A 21 5.81 5.90 -9.69
CA LEU A 21 5.86 6.37 -8.31
C LEU A 21 7.28 6.77 -7.90
N VAL A 22 7.37 7.66 -6.91
CA VAL A 22 8.65 7.97 -6.29
C VAL A 22 9.24 6.70 -5.66
N PRO A 23 10.57 6.48 -5.71
CA PRO A 23 11.19 5.21 -5.30
C PRO A 23 10.81 4.74 -3.89
N LYS A 24 10.60 5.69 -2.97
CA LYS A 24 10.17 5.40 -1.60
C LYS A 24 8.74 4.83 -1.52
N ALA A 25 7.82 5.34 -2.34
CA ALA A 25 6.44 4.85 -2.40
C ALA A 25 6.40 3.47 -3.07
N GLU A 26 7.13 3.30 -4.17
CA GLU A 26 7.26 2.02 -4.87
C GLU A 26 7.82 0.94 -3.95
N LYS A 27 8.90 1.23 -3.22
CA LYS A 27 9.48 0.31 -2.24
C LYS A 27 8.49 -0.07 -1.14
N ARG A 28 7.59 0.85 -0.75
CA ARG A 28 6.56 0.57 0.25
C ARG A 28 5.47 -0.35 -0.29
N LEU A 29 5.01 -0.11 -1.53
CA LEU A 29 4.09 -1.01 -2.20
C LEU A 29 4.69 -2.41 -2.38
N ASP A 30 5.95 -2.51 -2.82
CA ASP A 30 6.64 -3.79 -2.99
C ASP A 30 6.70 -4.59 -1.67
N MET A 31 7.01 -3.94 -0.55
CA MET A 31 6.94 -4.58 0.76
C MET A 31 5.52 -5.10 1.11
N HIS A 32 4.47 -4.41 0.69
CA HIS A 32 3.09 -4.82 0.91
C HIS A 32 2.66 -5.94 -0.04
N ARG A 33 3.05 -5.90 -1.33
CA ARG A 33 2.87 -6.99 -2.30
C ARG A 33 3.45 -8.30 -1.78
N ASN A 34 4.63 -8.25 -1.16
CA ASN A 34 5.30 -9.43 -0.61
C ASN A 34 4.68 -9.99 0.67
N ARG A 35 3.77 -9.26 1.34
CA ARG A 35 3.17 -9.67 2.63
C ARG A 35 1.66 -9.87 2.58
N GLN A 36 1.04 -9.53 1.46
CA GLN A 36 -0.41 -9.60 1.27
C GLN A 36 -0.97 -11.02 1.51
N HIS A 37 -0.17 -12.05 1.23
CA HIS A 37 -0.55 -13.46 1.36
C HIS A 37 -0.75 -13.92 2.82
N LEU A 38 -0.39 -13.09 3.80
CA LEU A 38 -0.57 -13.39 5.23
C LEU A 38 -2.02 -13.20 5.71
N PHE A 39 -2.91 -12.67 4.86
CA PHE A 39 -4.25 -12.30 5.25
C PHE A 39 -5.32 -13.09 4.52
N THR A 40 -6.41 -13.38 5.22
CA THR A 40 -7.63 -13.92 4.62
C THR A 40 -8.62 -12.79 4.37
N CYS A 41 -9.22 -12.76 3.17
CA CYS A 41 -10.08 -11.66 2.76
C CYS A 41 -11.52 -12.14 2.53
N TYR A 42 -12.48 -11.44 3.14
CA TYR A 42 -13.91 -11.65 2.97
C TYR A 42 -14.55 -10.38 2.42
N HIS A 43 -15.37 -10.49 1.38
CA HIS A 43 -16.04 -9.32 0.81
C HIS A 43 -17.52 -9.32 1.11
N SER A 44 -18.04 -8.13 1.42
CA SER A 44 -19.49 -7.89 1.45
C SER A 44 -19.97 -7.27 0.14
N THR A 45 -19.12 -6.48 -0.51
CA THR A 45 -19.36 -5.87 -1.83
C THR A 45 -18.02 -5.77 -2.57
N ASN A 46 -18.02 -5.33 -3.83
CA ASN A 46 -16.77 -5.14 -4.59
C ASN A 46 -15.82 -4.11 -3.95
N VAL A 47 -16.33 -3.21 -3.12
CA VAL A 47 -15.53 -2.11 -2.51
C VAL A 47 -15.34 -2.25 -1.00
N LYS A 48 -16.08 -3.15 -0.32
CA LYS A 48 -16.02 -3.32 1.14
C LYS A 48 -15.59 -4.72 1.53
N TRP A 49 -14.50 -4.78 2.28
CA TRP A 49 -13.79 -5.99 2.62
C TRP A 49 -13.50 -6.04 4.12
N LEU A 50 -13.49 -7.26 4.65
CA LEU A 50 -12.95 -7.61 5.95
C LEU A 50 -11.68 -8.42 5.71
N VAL A 51 -10.56 -7.94 6.23
CA VAL A 51 -9.24 -8.56 6.09
C VAL A 51 -8.82 -9.07 7.46
N GLU A 52 -8.63 -10.37 7.57
CA GLU A 52 -8.32 -11.07 8.81
C GLU A 52 -6.87 -11.54 8.81
N SER A 53 -6.14 -11.28 9.89
CA SER A 53 -4.83 -11.86 10.14
C SER A 53 -4.95 -13.09 11.04
N ASP A 54 -3.91 -13.90 11.00
CA ASP A 54 -3.66 -15.14 11.73
C ASP A 54 -3.59 -14.97 13.27
N ASN A 55 -3.71 -13.75 13.78
CA ASN A 55 -3.83 -13.43 15.21
C ASN A 55 -5.25 -12.97 15.61
N ASP A 56 -6.27 -13.35 14.83
CA ASP A 56 -7.70 -13.01 15.01
C ASP A 56 -8.01 -11.50 14.99
N MET A 57 -7.08 -10.67 14.50
CA MET A 57 -7.36 -9.26 14.23
C MET A 57 -8.00 -9.11 12.86
N SER A 58 -9.02 -8.25 12.77
CA SER A 58 -9.69 -7.96 11.51
C SER A 58 -9.74 -6.46 11.22
N TYR A 59 -9.59 -6.14 9.93
CA TYR A 59 -9.49 -4.78 9.43
C TYR A 59 -10.53 -4.58 8.34
N LYS A 60 -11.41 -3.58 8.54
CA LYS A 60 -12.36 -3.18 7.51
C LYS A 60 -11.64 -2.31 6.49
N VAL A 61 -11.73 -2.69 5.22
CA VAL A 61 -11.21 -1.94 4.07
C VAL A 61 -12.38 -1.45 3.24
N ASP A 62 -12.37 -0.17 2.88
CA ASP A 62 -13.32 0.46 1.97
C ASP A 62 -12.53 1.14 0.84
N LEU A 63 -12.55 0.52 -0.34
CA LEU A 63 -11.80 0.95 -1.51
C LEU A 63 -12.35 2.24 -2.13
N ASP A 64 -13.65 2.50 -2.00
CA ASP A 64 -14.29 3.71 -2.51
C ASP A 64 -13.87 4.93 -1.69
N LYS A 65 -13.78 4.75 -0.36
CA LYS A 65 -13.33 5.78 0.57
C LYS A 65 -11.81 5.88 0.72
N LYS A 66 -11.04 5.06 0.00
CA LYS A 66 -9.59 4.88 0.20
C LYS A 66 -9.19 4.73 1.67
N SER A 67 -9.87 3.85 2.40
CA SER A 67 -9.74 3.75 3.85
C SER A 67 -9.53 2.31 4.34
N CYS A 68 -8.86 2.19 5.49
CA CYS A 68 -8.61 0.93 6.15
C CYS A 68 -8.62 1.15 7.66
N ALA A 69 -9.22 0.24 8.43
CA ALA A 69 -9.33 0.37 9.89
C ALA A 69 -7.98 0.56 10.64
N CYS A 70 -6.84 0.26 10.01
CA CYS A 70 -5.52 0.55 10.57
C CYS A 70 -5.07 2.03 10.41
N GLY A 71 -5.78 2.86 9.65
CA GLY A 71 -5.53 4.30 9.45
C GLY A 71 -4.33 4.63 8.54
N ALA A 72 -3.54 3.64 8.14
CA ALA A 72 -2.27 3.88 7.46
C ALA A 72 -2.44 4.40 6.03
N TRP A 73 -3.53 4.04 5.35
CA TRP A 73 -3.80 4.50 3.99
C TRP A 73 -4.26 5.96 4.00
N GLU A 74 -5.18 6.30 4.90
CA GLU A 74 -5.74 7.64 5.05
C GLU A 74 -4.67 8.68 5.43
N VAL A 75 -3.70 8.29 6.26
CA VAL A 75 -2.61 9.18 6.69
C VAL A 75 -1.49 9.25 5.63
N GLY A 76 -1.18 8.12 5.00
CA GLY A 76 0.02 7.97 4.18
C GLY A 76 -0.20 8.15 2.68
N GLY A 77 -1.45 8.14 2.20
CA GLY A 77 -1.79 8.11 0.78
C GLY A 77 -1.38 6.83 0.06
N ILE A 78 -0.78 5.86 0.74
CA ILE A 78 -0.29 4.60 0.15
C ILE A 78 -1.11 3.44 0.72
N PRO A 79 -1.66 2.55 -0.12
CA PRO A 79 -2.34 1.34 0.32
C PRO A 79 -1.52 0.57 1.35
N CYS A 80 -2.11 0.27 2.50
CA CYS A 80 -1.44 -0.55 3.51
C CYS A 80 -1.47 -2.03 3.10
N VAL A 81 -0.78 -2.89 3.84
CA VAL A 81 -0.74 -4.34 3.54
C VAL A 81 -2.13 -4.99 3.51
N HIS A 82 -3.08 -4.52 4.32
CA HIS A 82 -4.47 -5.04 4.31
C HIS A 82 -5.19 -4.68 3.02
N VAL A 83 -5.01 -3.45 2.54
CA VAL A 83 -5.56 -3.01 1.24
C VAL A 83 -4.89 -3.80 0.12
N MET A 84 -3.59 -4.07 0.23
CA MET A 84 -2.89 -4.88 -0.76
C MET A 84 -3.40 -6.32 -0.84
N ALA A 85 -3.74 -6.94 0.30
CA ALA A 85 -4.37 -8.27 0.33
C ALA A 85 -5.68 -8.31 -0.47
N VAL A 86 -6.40 -7.20 -0.53
CA VAL A 86 -7.63 -7.06 -1.30
C VAL A 86 -7.34 -6.84 -2.78
N ILE A 87 -6.51 -5.85 -3.14
CA ILE A 87 -6.39 -5.41 -4.54
C ILE A 87 -5.41 -6.24 -5.38
N PHE A 88 -4.41 -6.87 -4.75
CA PHE A 88 -3.40 -7.66 -5.47
C PHE A 88 -4.02 -8.85 -6.23
N PRO A 89 -4.89 -9.67 -5.61
CA PRO A 89 -5.52 -10.79 -6.32
C PRO A 89 -6.53 -10.36 -7.39
N MET A 90 -7.02 -9.11 -7.35
CA MET A 90 -7.95 -8.59 -8.37
C MET A 90 -7.24 -8.27 -9.69
N GLY A 91 -5.90 -8.25 -9.72
CA GLY A 91 -5.14 -7.86 -10.90
C GLY A 91 -5.27 -6.37 -11.26
N HIS A 92 -5.71 -5.54 -10.30
CA HIS A 92 -5.75 -4.10 -10.49
C HIS A 92 -4.33 -3.53 -10.45
N ASP A 93 -4.11 -2.43 -11.18
CA ASP A 93 -2.94 -1.58 -10.98
C ASP A 93 -3.03 -0.93 -9.59
N ASP A 94 -2.11 -1.29 -8.70
CA ASP A 94 -2.08 -0.80 -7.32
C ASP A 94 -1.70 0.67 -7.23
N ASN A 95 -1.04 1.22 -8.27
CA ASN A 95 -0.76 2.65 -8.37
C ASN A 95 -2.03 3.50 -8.43
N ARG A 96 -3.17 2.94 -8.89
CA ARG A 96 -4.48 3.61 -8.88
C ARG A 96 -4.96 3.98 -7.48
N TYR A 97 -4.44 3.30 -6.47
CA TYR A 97 -4.86 3.45 -5.08
C TYR A 97 -3.90 4.33 -4.26
N VAL A 98 -2.85 4.88 -4.88
CA VAL A 98 -1.96 5.87 -4.27
C VAL A 98 -2.53 7.29 -4.45
N ASP A 99 -2.29 8.18 -3.48
CA ASP A 99 -2.60 9.62 -3.50
C ASP A 99 -1.33 10.48 -3.62
#